data_AF-A0A5A7NQU3-F1
#
_entry.id   AF-A0A5A7NQU3-F1
#
_cell.length_a   1.000
_cell.length_b   1.000
_cell.length_c   1.000
_cell.angle_alpha   90.00
_cell.angle_beta   90.00
_cell.angle_gamma   90.00
#
_symmetry.space_group_name_H-M   'P 1'
#
loop_
_entity.id
_entity.type
_entity.pdbx_description
1 polymer ?
#
loop_
_entity_poly.entity_id
_entity_poly.type
_entity_poly.pdbx_seq_one_letter_code
_entity_poly.pdbx_strand_id
1 'polypeptide(L)'
;MNTTPASPFTPLHGTADLRGHTVIITGAERPARRATARYRAQGAEVVAVATPSGLGQVSAVLGRASLLVAVEDGHPGWRILPALCRERRLLLVREEAAHDGGHVTLVGGGPGSADLVTARGLAALARADVVFYDRLGPHGTVAALAPGAELVDVGKLPGHHKVPQQQIEALVVEAALAGKSVVRLKGGDPFVFGRGGEEVAACTAAGIPVTVVPGITSAVSVPGSSGIPVTHRGVSRMFTVASGHDPFSEAELKHLAGLGGTIVVLMGIATLPQTVAGLLRHGLAPATPAAIVERGFTDSQRSTTARLDALVPAAAAAGCTSPAVIVIGEVVALGHEAVLSGGLADLAGLPGTTAVAR
;
A
#
# COMPACT_ATOMS: atom_id res chain seq x y z
N MET A 1 -21.15 7.39 -33.56
CA MET A 1 -20.81 5.98 -33.30
C MET A 1 -19.40 5.99 -32.73
N ASN A 2 -19.16 5.90 -31.44
CA ASN A 2 -19.45 4.79 -30.55
C ASN A 2 -19.43 5.36 -29.12
N THR A 3 -20.61 5.52 -28.50
CA THR A 3 -20.71 5.90 -27.08
C THR A 3 -20.81 4.62 -26.28
N THR A 4 -19.68 4.12 -25.80
CA THR A 4 -19.69 3.15 -24.70
C THR A 4 -20.23 3.87 -23.47
N PRO A 5 -21.34 3.44 -22.85
CA PRO A 5 -21.76 4.07 -21.60
C PRO A 5 -20.71 3.72 -20.54
N ALA A 6 -20.05 4.73 -20.00
CA ALA A 6 -19.30 4.60 -18.77
C ALA A 6 -20.26 4.04 -17.71
N SER A 7 -19.94 2.87 -17.17
CA SER A 7 -20.70 2.24 -16.10
C SER A 7 -20.76 3.19 -14.89
N PRO A 8 -21.95 3.57 -14.37
CA PRO A 8 -22.07 4.45 -13.21
C PRO A 8 -21.89 3.71 -11.87
N PHE A 9 -21.37 2.48 -11.87
CA PHE A 9 -21.25 1.68 -10.65
C PHE A 9 -19.87 1.82 -10.01
N THR A 10 -19.79 2.71 -9.03
CA THR A 10 -18.76 2.64 -7.99
C THR A 10 -19.03 1.36 -7.20
N PRO A 11 -18.09 0.39 -7.14
CA PRO A 11 -18.27 -0.75 -6.25
C PRO A 11 -18.36 -0.20 -4.83
N LEU A 12 -19.37 -0.61 -4.08
CA LEU A 12 -19.40 -0.46 -2.63
C LEU A 12 -18.23 -1.29 -2.07
N HIS A 13 -17.03 -0.71 -2.07
CA HIS A 13 -15.88 -1.21 -1.31
C HIS A 13 -16.12 -0.85 0.17
N GLY A 14 -17.24 -1.32 0.72
CA GLY A 14 -17.63 -1.13 2.09
C GLY A 14 -17.47 -2.45 2.85
N THR A 15 -16.89 -2.37 4.04
CA THR A 15 -16.96 -3.42 5.06
C THR A 15 -18.37 -3.42 5.64
N ALA A 16 -19.35 -3.91 4.88
CA ALA A 16 -20.70 -4.14 5.39
C ALA A 16 -20.65 -5.32 6.37
N ASP A 17 -21.21 -5.15 7.56
CA ASP A 17 -21.46 -6.25 8.49
C ASP A 17 -22.70 -7.00 8.02
N LEU A 18 -22.51 -8.25 7.60
CA LEU A 18 -23.57 -9.12 7.08
C LEU A 18 -23.90 -10.26 8.04
N ARG A 19 -23.49 -10.16 9.31
CA ARG A 19 -23.84 -11.16 10.33
C ARG A 19 -25.36 -11.28 10.45
N GLY A 20 -25.85 -12.53 10.45
CA GLY A 20 -27.28 -12.83 10.49
C GLY A 20 -28.00 -12.71 9.15
N HIS A 21 -27.30 -12.29 8.08
CA HIS A 21 -27.86 -12.26 6.73
C HIS A 21 -27.45 -13.48 5.92
N THR A 22 -28.42 -14.11 5.25
CA THR A 22 -28.15 -15.14 4.25
C THR A 22 -27.94 -14.47 2.88
N VAL A 23 -26.81 -14.78 2.24
CA VAL A 23 -26.42 -14.26 0.92
C VAL A 23 -26.32 -15.42 -0.06
N ILE A 24 -27.06 -15.34 -1.17
CA ILE A 24 -26.98 -16.32 -2.24
C ILE A 24 -25.98 -15.82 -3.29
N ILE A 25 -25.01 -16.64 -3.67
CA ILE A 25 -24.04 -16.30 -4.71
C ILE A 25 -24.23 -17.25 -5.88
N THR A 26 -24.51 -16.72 -7.06
CA THR A 26 -24.68 -17.52 -8.27
C THR A 26 -23.48 -17.41 -9.17
N GLY A 27 -23.08 -18.54 -9.75
CA GLY A 27 -21.99 -18.65 -10.72
C GLY A 27 -21.08 -19.84 -10.39
N ALA A 28 -20.36 -20.33 -11.39
CA ALA A 28 -19.45 -21.46 -11.20
C ALA A 28 -18.42 -21.17 -10.09
N GLU A 29 -17.96 -22.22 -9.39
CA GLU A 29 -17.16 -22.10 -8.16
C GLU A 29 -15.91 -21.23 -8.36
N ARG A 30 -15.14 -21.48 -9.42
CA ARG A 30 -13.93 -20.71 -9.72
C ARG A 30 -14.23 -19.23 -10.04
N PRO A 31 -15.13 -18.86 -10.97
CA PRO A 31 -15.56 -17.48 -11.15
C PRO A 31 -16.10 -16.80 -9.89
N ALA A 32 -16.83 -17.54 -9.04
CA ALA A 32 -17.49 -17.00 -7.85
C ALA A 32 -16.62 -16.99 -6.58
N ARG A 33 -15.40 -17.53 -6.63
CA ARG A 33 -14.51 -17.71 -5.47
C ARG A 33 -14.29 -16.42 -4.65
N ARG A 34 -14.04 -15.30 -5.34
CA ARG A 34 -13.76 -14.00 -4.71
C ARG A 34 -14.98 -13.42 -4.02
N ALA A 35 -16.12 -13.44 -4.69
CA ALA A 35 -17.38 -13.00 -4.09
C ALA A 35 -17.67 -13.85 -2.85
N THR A 36 -17.58 -15.18 -2.97
CA THR A 36 -17.80 -16.13 -1.88
C THR A 36 -16.91 -15.83 -0.67
N ALA A 37 -15.60 -15.66 -0.88
CA ALA A 37 -14.67 -15.35 0.19
C ALA A 37 -14.99 -14.00 0.87
N ARG A 38 -15.26 -12.95 0.08
CA ARG A 38 -15.55 -11.61 0.61
C ARG A 38 -16.84 -11.55 1.42
N TYR A 39 -17.95 -12.11 0.91
CA TYR A 39 -19.22 -12.09 1.64
C TYR A 39 -19.17 -12.95 2.90
N ARG A 40 -18.41 -14.06 2.91
CA ARG A 40 -18.12 -14.83 4.13
C ARG A 40 -17.29 -14.03 5.14
N ALA A 41 -16.26 -13.32 4.69
CA ALA A 41 -15.43 -12.48 5.54
C ALA A 41 -16.23 -11.33 6.20
N GLN A 42 -17.32 -10.90 5.57
CA GLN A 42 -18.29 -9.95 6.10
C GLN A 42 -19.29 -10.57 7.09
N GLY A 43 -19.21 -11.88 7.36
CA GLY A 43 -20.06 -12.58 8.33
C GLY A 43 -21.36 -13.15 7.78
N ALA A 44 -21.57 -13.13 6.45
CA ALA A 44 -22.78 -13.67 5.83
C ALA A 44 -22.83 -15.22 5.88
N GLU A 45 -24.05 -15.77 6.03
CA GLU A 45 -24.34 -17.16 5.71
C GLU A 45 -24.41 -17.29 4.18
N VAL A 46 -23.29 -17.69 3.54
CA VAL A 46 -23.20 -17.76 2.08
C VAL A 46 -23.67 -19.11 1.55
N VAL A 47 -24.66 -19.07 0.64
CA VAL A 47 -25.14 -20.23 -0.12
C VAL A 47 -24.76 -20.07 -1.60
N ALA A 48 -23.85 -20.92 -2.06
CA ALA A 48 -23.37 -20.89 -3.45
C ALA A 48 -24.25 -21.74 -4.37
N VAL A 49 -24.58 -21.22 -5.55
CA VAL A 49 -25.37 -21.89 -6.58
C VAL A 49 -24.57 -21.88 -7.89
N ALA A 50 -23.94 -23.00 -8.20
CA ALA A 50 -23.01 -23.08 -9.34
C ALA A 50 -23.69 -23.03 -10.71
N THR A 51 -24.94 -23.50 -10.81
CA THR A 51 -25.67 -23.59 -12.08
C THR A 51 -27.14 -23.15 -11.90
N PRO A 52 -27.80 -22.65 -12.96
CA PRO A 52 -29.20 -22.21 -12.87
C PRO A 52 -30.17 -23.31 -12.43
N SER A 53 -29.91 -24.57 -12.77
CA SER A 53 -30.73 -25.70 -12.32
C SER A 53 -30.67 -25.92 -10.81
N GLY A 54 -29.59 -25.48 -10.15
CA GLY A 54 -29.44 -25.51 -8.69
C GLY A 54 -30.35 -24.53 -7.96
N LEU A 55 -30.94 -23.52 -8.63
CA LEU A 55 -31.83 -22.54 -7.99
C LEU A 55 -33.07 -23.20 -7.37
N GLY A 56 -33.55 -24.29 -7.97
CA GLY A 56 -34.67 -25.06 -7.42
C GLY A 56 -34.35 -25.69 -6.06
N GLN A 57 -33.11 -26.12 -5.86
CA GLN A 57 -32.64 -26.77 -4.62
C GLN A 57 -32.54 -25.77 -3.46
N VAL A 58 -32.36 -24.49 -3.76
CA VAL A 58 -32.25 -23.42 -2.77
C VAL A 58 -33.53 -22.59 -2.63
N SER A 59 -34.66 -23.05 -3.18
CA SER A 59 -35.94 -22.31 -3.16
C SER A 59 -36.39 -21.90 -1.75
N ALA A 60 -36.23 -22.78 -0.75
CA ALA A 60 -36.53 -22.46 0.64
C ALA A 60 -35.60 -21.38 1.22
N VAL A 61 -34.33 -21.38 0.81
CA VAL A 61 -33.33 -20.38 1.23
C VAL A 61 -33.56 -19.04 0.54
N LEU A 62 -33.97 -19.05 -0.75
CA LEU A 62 -34.33 -17.86 -1.50
C LEU A 62 -35.44 -17.04 -0.80
N GLY A 63 -36.33 -17.69 -0.06
CA GLY A 63 -37.38 -17.01 0.72
C GLY A 63 -36.89 -16.26 1.96
N ARG A 64 -35.70 -16.58 2.47
CA ARG A 64 -35.10 -15.95 3.67
C ARG A 64 -33.82 -15.16 3.38
N ALA A 65 -33.30 -15.24 2.16
CA ALA A 65 -32.11 -14.51 1.74
C ALA A 65 -32.35 -13.00 1.80
N SER A 66 -31.34 -12.24 2.22
CA SER A 66 -31.38 -10.77 2.19
C SER A 66 -30.81 -10.21 0.88
N LEU A 67 -29.95 -10.99 0.22
CA LEU A 67 -29.15 -10.56 -0.92
C LEU A 67 -28.89 -11.73 -1.87
N LEU A 68 -28.99 -11.47 -3.17
CA LEU A 68 -28.50 -12.33 -4.24
C LEU A 68 -27.36 -11.61 -4.98
N VAL A 69 -26.23 -12.29 -5.09
CA VAL A 69 -25.02 -11.84 -5.78
C VAL A 69 -24.88 -12.65 -7.06
N ALA A 70 -25.04 -11.97 -8.19
CA ALA A 70 -24.88 -12.56 -9.51
C ALA A 70 -23.46 -12.35 -10.02
N VAL A 71 -22.66 -13.41 -10.04
CA VAL A 71 -21.32 -13.40 -10.64
C VAL A 71 -21.44 -13.55 -12.15
N GLU A 72 -20.81 -12.65 -12.89
CA GLU A 72 -20.87 -12.60 -14.35
C GLU A 72 -19.93 -13.61 -15.00
N ASP A 73 -20.22 -14.90 -14.84
CA ASP A 73 -19.46 -16.03 -15.40
C ASP A 73 -19.80 -16.35 -16.87
N GLY A 74 -20.66 -15.56 -17.50
CA GLY A 74 -21.09 -15.73 -18.89
C GLY A 74 -22.18 -16.78 -19.14
N HIS A 75 -22.64 -17.50 -18.11
CA HIS A 75 -23.66 -18.54 -18.30
C HIS A 75 -25.05 -17.91 -18.62
N PRO A 76 -25.67 -18.21 -19.78
CA PRO A 76 -26.86 -17.50 -20.25
C PRO A 76 -28.10 -17.74 -19.39
N GLY A 77 -28.16 -18.87 -18.67
CA GLY A 77 -29.25 -19.19 -17.75
C GLY A 77 -29.34 -18.27 -16.53
N TRP A 78 -28.33 -17.45 -16.23
CA TRP A 78 -28.44 -16.43 -15.18
C TRP A 78 -29.29 -15.22 -15.56
N ARG A 79 -29.75 -15.12 -16.83
CA ARG A 79 -30.69 -14.07 -17.27
C ARG A 79 -32.02 -14.08 -16.51
N ILE A 80 -32.36 -15.18 -15.82
CA ILE A 80 -33.58 -15.28 -15.01
C ILE A 80 -33.51 -14.49 -13.70
N LEU A 81 -32.30 -14.18 -13.21
CA LEU A 81 -32.08 -13.65 -11.86
C LEU A 81 -32.81 -12.32 -11.60
N PRO A 82 -32.85 -11.33 -12.52
CA PRO A 82 -33.58 -10.09 -12.27
C PRO A 82 -35.09 -10.29 -12.08
N ALA A 83 -35.70 -11.21 -12.84
CA ALA A 83 -37.11 -11.54 -12.71
C ALA A 83 -37.38 -12.27 -11.39
N LEU A 84 -36.54 -13.26 -11.06
CA LEU A 84 -36.61 -14.02 -9.81
C LEU A 84 -36.46 -13.10 -8.58
N CYS A 85 -35.48 -12.21 -8.58
CA CYS A 85 -35.25 -11.27 -7.47
C CYS A 85 -36.43 -10.31 -7.30
N ARG A 86 -37.05 -9.85 -8.40
CA ARG A 86 -38.25 -9.00 -8.35
C ARG A 86 -39.44 -9.74 -7.74
N GLU A 87 -39.68 -10.98 -8.15
CA GLU A 87 -40.77 -11.82 -7.63
C GLU A 87 -40.60 -12.09 -6.13
N ARG A 88 -39.34 -12.33 -5.68
CA ARG A 88 -39.00 -12.66 -4.29
C ARG A 88 -38.64 -11.46 -3.43
N ARG A 89 -38.66 -10.24 -3.99
CA ARG A 89 -38.22 -8.98 -3.32
C ARG A 89 -36.80 -9.06 -2.73
N LEU A 90 -35.89 -9.72 -3.46
CA LEU A 90 -34.48 -9.84 -3.10
C LEU A 90 -33.66 -8.69 -3.70
N LEU A 91 -32.70 -8.18 -2.95
CA LEU A 91 -31.69 -7.28 -3.49
C LEU A 91 -30.78 -8.08 -4.43
N LEU A 92 -30.52 -7.51 -5.62
CA LEU A 92 -29.63 -8.10 -6.62
C LEU A 92 -28.40 -7.23 -6.77
N VAL A 93 -27.22 -7.81 -6.49
CA VAL A 93 -25.91 -7.21 -6.75
C VAL A 93 -25.23 -8.01 -7.86
N ARG A 94 -24.55 -7.31 -8.76
CA ARG A 94 -23.74 -7.94 -9.81
C ARG A 94 -22.27 -7.83 -9.44
N GLU A 95 -21.54 -8.91 -9.67
CA GLU A 95 -20.10 -9.01 -9.41
C GLU A 95 -19.38 -9.51 -10.65
N GLU A 96 -18.22 -8.95 -10.89
CA GLU A 96 -17.32 -9.43 -11.94
C GLU A 96 -16.80 -10.82 -11.58
N ALA A 97 -16.80 -11.73 -12.56
CA ALA A 97 -16.17 -13.03 -12.41
C ALA A 97 -14.68 -12.89 -12.08
N ALA A 98 -14.22 -13.73 -11.17
CA ALA A 98 -12.82 -13.82 -10.86
C ALA A 98 -12.07 -14.45 -12.05
N HIS A 99 -10.93 -13.85 -12.43
CA HIS A 99 -10.24 -14.16 -13.69
C HIS A 99 -9.86 -15.65 -13.80
N ASP A 100 -9.89 -16.20 -15.02
CA ASP A 100 -9.59 -17.61 -15.28
C ASP A 100 -8.10 -17.93 -15.12
N GLY A 101 -7.21 -16.98 -15.39
CA GLY A 101 -5.77 -17.10 -15.19
C GLY A 101 -5.30 -16.41 -13.91
N GLY A 102 -4.25 -16.96 -13.30
CA GLY A 102 -3.57 -16.28 -12.22
C GLY A 102 -2.72 -15.13 -12.74
N HIS A 103 -2.66 -14.07 -11.95
CA HIS A 103 -1.96 -12.83 -12.30
C HIS A 103 -1.46 -12.17 -11.02
N VAL A 104 -0.47 -11.31 -11.17
CA VAL A 104 0.14 -10.60 -10.06
C VAL A 104 -0.09 -9.11 -10.20
N THR A 105 -0.50 -8.46 -9.12
CA THR A 105 -0.53 -7.01 -9.01
C THR A 105 0.43 -6.57 -7.91
N LEU A 106 1.53 -5.88 -8.27
CA LEU A 106 2.37 -5.19 -7.29
C LEU A 106 1.70 -3.87 -6.94
N VAL A 107 1.37 -3.68 -5.67
CA VAL A 107 0.67 -2.50 -5.19
C VAL A 107 1.55 -1.72 -4.23
N GLY A 108 1.76 -0.44 -4.53
CA GLY A 108 2.32 0.51 -3.58
C GLY A 108 1.32 0.86 -2.49
N GLY A 109 1.65 0.50 -1.25
CA GLY A 109 0.82 0.68 -0.06
C GLY A 109 0.96 2.05 0.59
N GLY A 110 1.78 2.95 0.05
CA GLY A 110 2.02 4.26 0.65
C GLY A 110 2.91 4.20 1.90
N PRO A 111 3.15 5.34 2.57
CA PRO A 111 4.15 5.47 3.63
C PRO A 111 3.72 4.90 5.00
N GLY A 112 2.45 4.53 5.18
CA GLY A 112 1.97 3.94 6.43
C GLY A 112 0.44 3.98 6.57
N SER A 113 -0.19 5.12 6.30
CA SER A 113 -1.65 5.25 6.46
C SER A 113 -2.43 4.60 5.30
N ALA A 114 -3.57 3.99 5.65
CA ALA A 114 -4.42 3.26 4.71
C ALA A 114 -5.11 4.16 3.66
N ASP A 115 -5.37 5.42 4.02
CA ASP A 115 -5.95 6.44 3.13
C ASP A 115 -4.96 6.96 2.06
N LEU A 116 -3.68 6.64 2.21
CA LEU A 116 -2.64 6.92 1.21
C LEU A 116 -2.41 5.76 0.24
N VAL A 117 -3.15 4.66 0.38
CA VAL A 117 -3.24 3.64 -0.68
C VAL A 117 -4.05 4.22 -1.82
N THR A 118 -3.52 4.14 -3.05
CA THR A 118 -4.22 4.69 -4.21
C THR A 118 -5.54 3.97 -4.46
N ALA A 119 -6.52 4.66 -5.06
CA ALA A 119 -7.81 4.05 -5.40
C ALA A 119 -7.66 2.76 -6.25
N ARG A 120 -6.65 2.72 -7.14
CA ARG A 120 -6.32 1.51 -7.91
C ARG A 120 -5.76 0.40 -7.01
N GLY A 121 -4.95 0.74 -6.01
CA GLY A 121 -4.43 -0.20 -5.03
C GLY A 121 -5.54 -0.81 -4.17
N LEU A 122 -6.47 0.01 -3.69
CA LEU A 122 -7.66 -0.44 -2.96
C LEU A 122 -8.52 -1.39 -3.81
N ALA A 123 -8.74 -1.04 -5.08
CA ALA A 123 -9.47 -1.89 -6.00
C ALA A 123 -8.77 -3.24 -6.26
N ALA A 124 -7.43 -3.27 -6.31
CA ALA A 124 -6.67 -4.52 -6.45
C ALA A 124 -6.76 -5.38 -5.18
N LEU A 125 -6.59 -4.78 -4.00
CA LEU A 125 -6.69 -5.47 -2.71
C LEU A 125 -8.08 -6.09 -2.48
N ALA A 126 -9.14 -5.35 -2.79
CA ALA A 126 -10.53 -5.84 -2.66
C ALA A 126 -10.87 -7.00 -3.62
N ARG A 127 -9.99 -7.27 -4.59
CA ARG A 127 -10.13 -8.32 -5.61
C ARG A 127 -9.07 -9.41 -5.48
N ALA A 128 -8.22 -9.36 -4.46
CA ALA A 128 -7.16 -10.34 -4.27
C ALA A 128 -7.75 -11.68 -3.79
N ASP A 129 -7.21 -12.77 -4.31
CA ASP A 129 -7.37 -14.11 -3.72
C ASP A 129 -6.36 -14.29 -2.57
N VAL A 130 -5.16 -13.72 -2.72
CA VAL A 130 -4.09 -13.71 -1.72
C VAL A 130 -3.31 -12.39 -1.75
N VAL A 131 -2.92 -11.91 -0.58
CA VAL A 131 -2.09 -10.71 -0.40
C VAL A 131 -0.80 -11.08 0.32
N PHE A 132 0.33 -10.90 -0.35
CA PHE A 132 1.66 -10.95 0.25
C PHE A 132 2.08 -9.54 0.67
N TYR A 133 2.32 -9.30 1.96
CA TYR A 133 2.60 -7.96 2.50
C TYR A 133 3.82 -7.95 3.42
N ASP A 134 4.51 -6.81 3.48
CA ASP A 134 5.71 -6.59 4.31
C ASP A 134 5.55 -5.38 5.22
N ARG A 135 6.32 -5.33 6.33
CA ARG A 135 6.23 -4.39 7.47
C ARG A 135 6.23 -2.88 7.17
N LEU A 136 6.44 -2.45 5.93
CA LEU A 136 6.57 -1.02 5.58
C LEU A 136 5.28 -0.38 5.03
N GLY A 137 4.21 -1.15 4.81
CA GLY A 137 2.88 -0.65 4.44
C GLY A 137 1.86 -0.51 5.60
N PRO A 138 0.55 -0.41 5.28
CA PRO A 138 -0.52 -0.25 6.27
C PRO A 138 -0.90 -1.58 6.95
N HIS A 139 0.00 -2.10 7.81
CA HIS A 139 -0.10 -3.43 8.45
C HIS A 139 -1.38 -3.69 9.20
N GLY A 140 -1.77 -2.75 10.06
CA GLY A 140 -2.93 -2.90 10.94
C GLY A 140 -4.26 -2.96 10.20
N THR A 141 -4.28 -2.59 8.91
CA THR A 141 -5.51 -2.46 8.14
C THR A 141 -5.59 -3.37 6.92
N VAL A 142 -4.55 -4.18 6.62
CA VAL A 142 -4.56 -5.05 5.41
C VAL A 142 -5.81 -5.94 5.36
N ALA A 143 -6.22 -6.50 6.50
CA ALA A 143 -7.44 -7.32 6.58
C ALA A 143 -8.73 -6.55 6.24
N ALA A 144 -8.80 -5.26 6.58
CA ALA A 144 -9.92 -4.41 6.21
C ALA A 144 -9.88 -4.03 4.73
N LEU A 145 -8.68 -3.89 4.14
CA LEU A 145 -8.48 -3.50 2.74
C LEU A 145 -8.69 -4.67 1.75
N ALA A 146 -8.45 -5.90 2.19
CA ALA A 146 -8.58 -7.12 1.37
C ALA A 146 -9.51 -8.15 2.02
N PRO A 147 -10.80 -7.81 2.22
CA PRO A 147 -11.75 -8.71 2.88
C PRO A 147 -11.95 -9.98 2.04
N GLY A 148 -11.60 -11.13 2.62
CA GLY A 148 -11.72 -12.44 1.99
C GLY A 148 -10.45 -12.95 1.28
N ALA A 149 -9.38 -12.15 1.23
CA ALA A 149 -8.09 -12.63 0.73
C ALA A 149 -7.35 -13.42 1.81
N GLU A 150 -6.58 -14.43 1.39
CA GLU A 150 -5.55 -15.04 2.23
C GLU A 150 -4.44 -14.01 2.48
N LEU A 151 -4.04 -13.77 3.73
CA LEU A 151 -3.04 -12.76 4.07
C LEU A 151 -1.73 -13.45 4.49
N VAL A 152 -0.65 -13.18 3.77
CA VAL A 152 0.67 -13.77 4.02
C VAL A 152 1.69 -12.67 4.34
N ASP A 153 2.12 -12.60 5.60
CA ASP A 153 3.18 -11.69 6.04
C ASP A 153 4.56 -12.25 5.63
N VAL A 154 5.23 -11.56 4.71
CA VAL A 154 6.58 -11.90 4.22
C VAL A 154 7.67 -11.07 4.92
N GLY A 155 7.30 -10.22 5.87
CA GLY A 155 8.12 -9.19 6.49
C GLY A 155 8.88 -9.56 7.77
N LYS A 156 8.54 -10.65 8.49
CA LYS A 156 9.36 -11.34 9.54
C LYS A 156 8.52 -12.33 10.37
N LEU A 157 9.10 -13.49 10.73
CA LEU A 157 8.75 -14.23 11.96
C LEU A 157 9.67 -13.79 13.12
N PRO A 158 9.24 -13.86 14.40
CA PRO A 158 10.11 -13.63 15.55
C PRO A 158 11.24 -14.69 15.62
N GLY A 159 12.50 -14.24 15.71
CA GLY A 159 13.66 -15.11 15.93
C GLY A 159 14.28 -15.80 14.71
N HIS A 160 13.76 -15.61 13.49
CA HIS A 160 14.30 -16.25 12.28
C HIS A 160 14.56 -15.24 11.15
N HIS A 161 15.55 -15.58 10.32
CA HIS A 161 16.06 -14.81 9.19
C HIS A 161 14.95 -14.24 8.30
N LYS A 162 15.16 -13.01 7.76
CA LYS A 162 14.29 -12.45 6.72
C LYS A 162 14.09 -13.50 5.62
N VAL A 163 12.85 -13.77 5.21
CA VAL A 163 12.58 -14.59 4.02
C VAL A 163 13.40 -14.00 2.87
N PRO A 164 14.36 -14.73 2.30
CA PRO A 164 15.14 -14.25 1.17
C PRO A 164 14.20 -13.81 0.05
N GLN A 165 14.57 -12.75 -0.67
CA GLN A 165 13.73 -12.21 -1.74
C GLN A 165 13.30 -13.27 -2.75
N GLN A 166 14.21 -14.18 -3.11
CA GLN A 166 13.93 -15.29 -4.02
C GLN A 166 12.80 -16.21 -3.50
N GLN A 167 12.67 -16.38 -2.18
CA GLN A 167 11.56 -17.14 -1.61
C GLN A 167 10.24 -16.37 -1.68
N ILE A 168 10.26 -15.05 -1.48
CA ILE A 168 9.07 -14.20 -1.67
C ILE A 168 8.61 -14.28 -3.12
N GLU A 169 9.54 -14.16 -4.07
CA GLU A 169 9.29 -14.30 -5.50
C GLU A 169 8.69 -15.67 -5.83
N ALA A 170 9.25 -16.75 -5.30
CA ALA A 170 8.74 -18.10 -5.50
C ALA A 170 7.31 -18.27 -4.99
N LEU A 171 6.99 -17.76 -3.79
CA LEU A 171 5.63 -17.81 -3.22
C LEU A 171 4.61 -17.04 -4.07
N VAL A 172 4.98 -15.86 -4.56
CA VAL A 172 4.14 -15.04 -5.44
C VAL A 172 3.90 -15.77 -6.77
N VAL A 173 4.94 -16.35 -7.36
CA VAL A 173 4.87 -17.11 -8.61
C VAL A 173 4.00 -18.37 -8.44
N GLU A 174 4.22 -19.14 -7.38
CA GLU A 174 3.46 -20.36 -7.09
C GLU A 174 1.96 -20.07 -6.95
N ALA A 175 1.60 -19.04 -6.19
CA ALA A 175 0.21 -18.63 -6.02
C ALA A 175 -0.45 -18.24 -7.35
N ALA A 176 0.26 -17.50 -8.21
CA ALA A 176 -0.24 -17.13 -9.53
C ALA A 176 -0.35 -18.33 -10.47
N LEU A 177 0.61 -19.26 -10.47
CA LEU A 177 0.51 -20.50 -11.26
C LEU A 177 -0.67 -21.39 -10.81
N ALA A 178 -1.04 -21.33 -9.53
CA ALA A 178 -2.25 -21.95 -9.01
C ALA A 178 -3.56 -21.24 -9.44
N GLY A 179 -3.48 -20.19 -10.27
CA GLY A 179 -4.63 -19.46 -10.79
C GLY A 179 -5.17 -18.36 -9.87
N LYS A 180 -4.44 -17.99 -8.81
CA LYS A 180 -4.86 -16.94 -7.87
C LYS A 180 -4.62 -15.54 -8.45
N SER A 181 -5.51 -14.62 -8.09
CA SER A 181 -5.33 -13.16 -8.22
C SER A 181 -4.43 -12.69 -7.07
N VAL A 182 -3.13 -12.56 -7.34
CA VAL A 182 -2.13 -12.28 -6.31
C VAL A 182 -1.92 -10.77 -6.20
N VAL A 183 -1.96 -10.25 -4.98
CA VAL A 183 -1.47 -8.89 -4.68
C VAL A 183 -0.18 -8.99 -3.88
N ARG A 184 0.87 -8.30 -4.34
CA ARG A 184 2.08 -8.05 -3.57
C ARG A 184 2.04 -6.61 -3.07
N LEU A 185 1.64 -6.41 -1.82
CA LEU A 185 1.50 -5.10 -1.19
C LEU A 185 2.83 -4.66 -0.57
N LYS A 186 3.41 -3.57 -1.09
CA LYS A 186 4.75 -3.09 -0.74
C LYS A 186 4.66 -1.72 -0.09
N GLY A 187 5.41 -1.46 0.99
CA GLY A 187 5.48 -0.12 1.57
C GLY A 187 5.99 0.93 0.57
N GLY A 188 5.44 2.14 0.62
CA GLY A 188 5.77 3.22 -0.29
C GLY A 188 5.36 2.93 -1.74
N ASP A 189 6.33 3.03 -2.64
CA ASP A 189 6.18 2.73 -4.06
C ASP A 189 6.97 1.46 -4.43
N PRO A 190 6.44 0.54 -5.27
CA PRO A 190 7.11 -0.71 -5.62
C PRO A 190 8.52 -0.54 -6.22
N PHE A 191 8.77 0.58 -6.92
CA PHE A 191 10.00 0.83 -7.66
C PHE A 191 10.95 1.82 -6.99
N VAL A 192 10.61 2.37 -5.83
CA VAL A 192 11.52 3.21 -5.03
C VAL A 192 12.12 2.38 -3.89
N PHE A 193 13.29 1.77 -4.15
CA PHE A 193 13.99 0.84 -3.26
C PHE A 193 13.14 -0.31 -2.72
N GLY A 194 12.00 -0.60 -3.37
CA GLY A 194 11.08 -1.66 -2.98
C GLY A 194 11.42 -3.03 -3.60
N ARG A 195 12.43 -3.13 -4.48
CA ARG A 195 12.74 -4.36 -5.24
C ARG A 195 11.63 -4.86 -6.15
N GLY A 196 10.65 -4.00 -6.51
CA GLY A 196 9.55 -4.40 -7.38
C GLY A 196 10.01 -4.85 -8.77
N GLY A 197 11.14 -4.34 -9.27
CA GLY A 197 11.71 -4.77 -10.55
C GLY A 197 12.15 -6.25 -10.55
N GLU A 198 12.72 -6.73 -9.44
CA GLU A 198 13.12 -8.13 -9.29
C GLU A 198 11.88 -9.04 -9.27
N GLU A 199 10.84 -8.67 -8.52
CA GLU A 199 9.57 -9.40 -8.44
C GLU A 199 8.84 -9.45 -9.79
N VAL A 200 8.84 -8.36 -10.56
CA VAL A 200 8.30 -8.33 -11.93
C VAL A 200 9.09 -9.26 -12.86
N ALA A 201 10.42 -9.24 -12.77
CA ALA A 201 11.28 -10.09 -13.59
C ALA A 201 11.04 -11.58 -13.31
N ALA A 202 10.93 -11.96 -12.03
CA ALA A 202 10.63 -13.34 -11.63
C ALA A 202 9.26 -13.82 -12.17
N CYS A 203 8.22 -12.99 -12.06
CA CYS A 203 6.89 -13.32 -12.59
C CYS A 203 6.89 -13.41 -14.12
N THR A 204 7.59 -12.48 -14.79
CA THR A 204 7.70 -12.47 -16.26
C THR A 204 8.43 -13.71 -16.76
N ALA A 205 9.51 -14.14 -16.09
CA ALA A 205 10.23 -15.36 -16.42
C ALA A 205 9.36 -16.62 -16.29
N ALA A 206 8.38 -16.60 -15.37
CA ALA A 206 7.40 -17.68 -15.19
C ALA A 206 6.16 -17.56 -16.10
N GLY A 207 6.11 -16.58 -17.02
CA GLY A 207 4.98 -16.36 -17.93
C GLY A 207 3.72 -15.81 -17.26
N ILE A 208 3.83 -15.21 -16.07
CA ILE A 208 2.71 -14.65 -15.32
C ILE A 208 2.46 -13.20 -15.73
N PRO A 209 1.21 -12.81 -16.06
CA PRO A 209 0.86 -11.41 -16.27
C PRO A 209 1.05 -10.58 -14.99
N VAL A 210 1.76 -9.45 -15.10
CA VAL A 210 2.00 -8.54 -13.97
C VAL A 210 1.46 -7.15 -14.26
N THR A 211 0.73 -6.59 -13.29
CA THR A 211 0.38 -5.17 -13.26
C THR A 211 1.11 -4.49 -12.10
N VAL A 212 1.64 -3.30 -12.32
CA VAL A 212 2.24 -2.48 -11.25
C VAL A 212 1.33 -1.27 -10.99
N VAL A 213 0.94 -1.11 -9.74
CA VAL A 213 0.17 0.02 -9.23
C VAL A 213 1.10 0.89 -8.39
N PRO A 214 1.43 2.12 -8.86
CA PRO A 214 2.29 3.03 -8.11
C PRO A 214 1.72 3.36 -6.72
N GLY A 215 2.61 3.69 -5.80
CA GLY A 215 2.27 4.12 -4.45
C GLY A 215 2.85 5.48 -4.11
N ILE A 216 2.35 6.07 -3.03
CA ILE A 216 2.90 7.31 -2.50
C ILE A 216 4.24 6.99 -1.81
N THR A 217 5.35 7.43 -2.40
CA THR A 217 6.68 7.16 -1.84
C THR A 217 6.93 7.93 -0.54
N SER A 218 7.60 7.29 0.42
CA SER A 218 8.02 7.92 1.67
C SER A 218 9.07 9.02 1.44
N ALA A 219 9.84 8.93 0.36
CA ALA A 219 10.86 9.93 0.03
C ALA A 219 10.28 11.35 -0.17
N VAL A 220 9.01 11.46 -0.53
CA VAL A 220 8.33 12.74 -0.78
C VAL A 220 7.30 13.04 0.29
N SER A 221 6.46 12.05 0.61
CA SER A 221 5.29 12.26 1.47
C SER A 221 5.65 12.42 2.95
N VAL A 222 6.64 11.68 3.46
CA VAL A 222 7.00 11.71 4.88
C VAL A 222 7.69 13.03 5.28
N PRO A 223 8.58 13.63 4.47
CA PRO A 223 9.00 15.01 4.68
C PRO A 223 7.81 15.98 4.69
N GLY A 224 6.89 15.83 3.73
CA GLY A 224 5.71 16.66 3.60
C GLY A 224 4.76 16.59 4.80
N SER A 225 4.63 15.43 5.45
CA SER A 225 3.83 15.28 6.68
C SER A 225 4.42 16.02 7.89
N SER A 226 5.67 16.49 7.78
CA SER A 226 6.33 17.38 8.73
C SER A 226 6.51 18.81 8.21
N GLY A 227 5.83 19.15 7.10
CA GLY A 227 5.88 20.49 6.51
C GLY A 227 7.13 20.78 5.69
N ILE A 228 7.96 19.77 5.44
CA ILE A 228 9.22 19.92 4.71
C ILE A 228 8.97 19.55 3.24
N PRO A 229 8.83 20.51 2.32
CA PRO A 229 8.71 20.19 0.91
C PRO A 229 10.06 19.69 0.37
N VAL A 230 10.07 18.67 -0.49
CA VAL A 230 11.36 18.19 -1.07
C VAL A 230 11.95 19.16 -2.10
N THR A 231 11.14 20.07 -2.64
CA THR A 231 11.56 21.15 -3.53
C THR A 231 10.83 22.43 -3.17
N HIS A 232 11.46 23.58 -3.37
CA HIS A 232 10.82 24.88 -3.17
C HIS A 232 11.47 25.93 -4.07
N ARG A 233 10.66 26.76 -4.73
CA ARG A 233 11.18 27.79 -5.64
C ARG A 233 12.09 28.76 -4.87
N GLY A 234 13.25 29.08 -5.44
CA GLY A 234 14.24 29.95 -4.81
C GLY A 234 15.08 29.27 -3.71
N VAL A 235 14.78 28.02 -3.35
CA VAL A 235 15.50 27.28 -2.30
C VAL A 235 16.11 26.00 -2.86
N SER A 236 15.29 25.13 -3.48
CA SER A 236 15.74 23.87 -4.05
C SER A 236 14.92 23.52 -5.30
N ARG A 237 15.58 23.45 -6.45
CA ARG A 237 14.98 23.13 -7.77
C ARG A 237 15.11 21.67 -8.16
N MET A 238 15.77 20.88 -7.32
CA MET A 238 16.03 19.47 -7.54
C MET A 238 16.18 18.75 -6.20
N PHE A 239 15.92 17.46 -6.19
CA PHE A 239 16.19 16.62 -5.05
C PHE A 239 16.73 15.27 -5.50
N THR A 240 17.53 14.65 -4.64
CA THR A 240 18.11 13.33 -4.85
C THR A 240 17.60 12.40 -3.78
N VAL A 241 17.08 11.24 -4.20
CA VAL A 241 16.70 10.17 -3.28
C VAL A 241 17.78 9.10 -3.31
N ALA A 242 18.32 8.75 -2.15
CA ALA A 242 19.37 7.75 -2.00
C ALA A 242 19.00 6.71 -0.93
N SER A 243 19.47 5.48 -1.11
CA SER A 243 19.37 4.42 -0.11
C SER A 243 20.63 4.42 0.75
N GLY A 244 20.49 4.72 2.03
CA GLY A 244 21.57 4.59 3.01
C GLY A 244 21.56 3.23 3.73
N HIS A 245 20.94 2.20 3.13
CA HIS A 245 20.92 0.86 3.74
C HIS A 245 22.34 0.35 4.01
N ASP A 246 23.21 0.51 3.02
CA ASP A 246 24.65 0.32 3.11
C ASP A 246 25.36 1.68 3.14
N PRO A 247 26.55 1.79 3.74
CA PRO A 247 27.32 3.03 3.72
C PRO A 247 27.63 3.48 2.29
N PHE A 248 27.44 4.77 2.02
CA PHE A 248 27.84 5.36 0.74
C PHE A 248 29.35 5.30 0.53
N SER A 249 29.75 5.07 -0.72
CA SER A 249 31.14 5.22 -1.16
C SER A 249 31.58 6.69 -1.16
N GLU A 250 32.90 6.93 -1.17
CA GLU A 250 33.45 8.29 -1.26
C GLU A 250 33.00 9.03 -2.54
N ALA A 251 32.82 8.30 -3.65
CA ALA A 251 32.35 8.90 -4.90
C ALA A 251 30.88 9.34 -4.80
N GLU A 252 30.02 8.53 -4.19
CA GLU A 252 28.61 8.88 -3.95
C GLU A 252 28.49 10.07 -3.00
N LEU A 253 29.26 10.08 -1.89
CA LEU A 253 29.28 11.20 -0.96
C LEU A 253 29.74 12.50 -1.62
N LYS A 254 30.77 12.44 -2.47
CA LYS A 254 31.23 13.57 -3.27
C LYS A 254 30.14 14.10 -4.20
N HIS A 255 29.41 13.21 -4.88
CA HIS A 255 28.31 13.61 -5.77
C HIS A 255 27.15 14.22 -4.97
N LEU A 256 26.75 13.61 -3.85
CA LEU A 256 25.67 14.12 -3.01
C LEU A 256 25.99 15.51 -2.45
N ALA A 257 27.23 15.74 -1.99
CA ALA A 257 27.65 17.05 -1.51
C ALA A 257 27.77 18.09 -2.64
N GLY A 258 28.18 17.68 -3.83
CA GLY A 258 28.48 18.59 -4.94
C GLY A 258 27.29 18.95 -5.85
N LEU A 259 26.25 18.11 -5.93
CA LEU A 259 25.13 18.30 -6.85
C LEU A 259 24.22 19.48 -6.43
N GLY A 260 24.15 19.76 -5.13
CA GLY A 260 23.26 20.76 -4.55
C GLY A 260 21.78 20.32 -4.51
N GLY A 261 20.92 21.19 -3.97
CA GLY A 261 19.50 20.90 -3.77
C GLY A 261 19.22 20.10 -2.50
N THR A 262 18.12 19.35 -2.51
CA THR A 262 17.66 18.57 -1.35
C THR A 262 18.13 17.12 -1.44
N ILE A 263 18.73 16.58 -0.39
CA ILE A 263 19.08 15.15 -0.29
C ILE A 263 18.04 14.47 0.60
N VAL A 264 17.44 13.40 0.11
CA VAL A 264 16.56 12.52 0.88
C VAL A 264 17.20 11.14 0.98
N VAL A 265 17.51 10.70 2.20
CA VAL A 265 18.10 9.38 2.46
C VAL A 265 17.05 8.48 3.10
N LEU A 266 16.73 7.38 2.40
CA LEU A 266 15.90 6.29 2.90
C LEU A 266 16.78 5.22 3.53
N MET A 267 16.26 4.51 4.55
CA MET A 267 16.95 3.39 5.21
C MET A 267 18.32 3.76 5.84
N GLY A 268 18.58 5.04 6.09
CA GLY A 268 19.91 5.55 6.47
C GLY A 268 20.19 5.72 7.96
N ILE A 269 19.29 5.33 8.88
CA ILE A 269 19.49 5.57 10.32
C ILE A 269 20.76 4.89 10.85
N ALA A 270 21.01 3.64 10.45
CA ALA A 270 22.18 2.90 10.90
C ALA A 270 23.51 3.45 10.34
N THR A 271 23.47 4.11 9.18
CA THR A 271 24.63 4.67 8.47
C THR A 271 24.72 6.20 8.62
N LEU A 272 23.88 6.79 9.48
CA LEU A 272 23.78 8.23 9.66
C LEU A 272 25.12 8.88 10.05
N PRO A 273 25.90 8.35 11.02
CA PRO A 273 27.20 8.94 11.38
C PRO A 273 28.18 9.00 10.20
N GLN A 274 28.28 7.93 9.41
CA GLN A 274 29.16 7.84 8.26
C GLN A 274 28.70 8.77 7.14
N THR A 275 27.39 8.84 6.89
CA THR A 275 26.78 9.72 5.90
C THR A 275 27.07 11.19 6.23
N VAL A 276 26.81 11.62 7.46
CA VAL A 276 27.06 13.00 7.92
C VAL A 276 28.54 13.35 7.82
N ALA A 277 29.43 12.51 8.37
CA ALA A 277 30.88 12.74 8.32
C ALA A 277 31.40 12.80 6.87
N GLY A 278 30.86 11.96 5.99
CA GLY A 278 31.18 11.94 4.57
C GLY A 278 30.77 13.21 3.84
N LEU A 279 29.53 13.65 4.02
CA LEU A 279 29.03 14.87 3.38
C LEU A 279 29.80 16.11 3.83
N LEU A 280 30.11 16.23 5.13
CA LEU A 280 30.94 17.32 5.66
C LEU A 280 32.35 17.30 5.06
N ARG A 281 32.97 16.13 4.97
CA ARG A 281 34.30 15.95 4.37
C ARG A 281 34.34 16.39 2.90
N HIS A 282 33.26 16.14 2.15
CA HIS A 282 33.13 16.54 0.74
C HIS A 282 32.58 17.95 0.54
N GLY A 283 32.51 18.76 1.60
CA GLY A 283 32.29 20.21 1.50
C GLY A 283 30.84 20.67 1.68
N LEU A 284 29.92 19.79 2.11
CA LEU A 284 28.59 20.24 2.50
C LEU A 284 28.69 21.07 3.80
N ALA A 285 28.06 22.24 3.83
CA ALA A 285 28.26 23.20 4.92
C ALA A 285 27.80 22.61 6.27
N PRO A 286 28.55 22.78 7.38
CA PRO A 286 28.17 22.27 8.69
C PRO A 286 26.80 22.76 9.18
N ALA A 287 26.46 24.00 8.83
CA ALA A 287 25.20 24.63 9.20
C ALA A 287 23.99 24.20 8.34
N THR A 288 24.18 23.37 7.31
CA THR A 288 23.09 22.93 6.42
C THR A 288 21.95 22.33 7.26
N PRO A 289 20.71 22.81 7.14
CA PRO A 289 19.57 22.25 7.86
C PRO A 289 19.31 20.79 7.49
N ALA A 290 18.98 19.97 8.48
CA ALA A 290 18.64 18.57 8.29
C ALA A 290 17.53 18.12 9.25
N ALA A 291 16.77 17.11 8.82
CA ALA A 291 15.66 16.54 9.56
C ALA A 291 15.65 15.02 9.47
N ILE A 292 15.14 14.37 10.51
CA ILE A 292 14.81 12.94 10.54
C ILE A 292 13.34 12.85 10.89
N VAL A 293 12.53 12.27 10.01
CA VAL A 293 11.11 12.03 10.23
C VAL A 293 10.88 10.53 10.37
N GLU A 294 10.54 10.09 11.58
CA GLU A 294 10.28 8.70 11.92
C GLU A 294 8.80 8.36 11.78
N ARG A 295 8.51 7.12 11.36
CA ARG A 295 7.15 6.53 11.40
C ARG A 295 6.08 7.46 10.81
N GLY A 296 6.37 8.02 9.64
CA GLY A 296 5.51 8.98 8.96
C GLY A 296 4.09 8.47 8.75
N PHE A 297 3.10 9.35 8.91
CA PHE A 297 1.66 9.04 8.82
C PHE A 297 1.18 7.98 9.81
N THR A 298 1.85 7.86 10.96
CA THR A 298 1.36 7.08 12.10
C THR A 298 1.14 8.02 13.29
N ASP A 299 0.32 7.60 14.25
CA ASP A 299 0.11 8.32 15.52
C ASP A 299 1.41 8.51 16.32
N SER A 300 2.45 7.74 16.00
CA SER A 300 3.77 7.79 16.62
C SER A 300 4.80 8.57 15.80
N GLN A 301 4.39 9.32 14.77
CA GLN A 301 5.27 10.14 13.94
C GLN A 301 6.06 11.12 14.81
N ARG A 302 7.36 11.22 14.57
CA ARG A 302 8.27 12.15 15.26
C ARG A 302 9.25 12.77 14.28
N SER A 303 9.62 14.02 14.54
CA SER A 303 10.57 14.76 13.73
C SER A 303 11.67 15.33 14.60
N THR A 304 12.93 15.08 14.21
CA THR A 304 14.13 15.63 14.85
C THR A 304 14.84 16.50 13.84
N THR A 305 15.00 17.79 14.12
CA THR A 305 15.67 18.76 13.25
C THR A 305 16.96 19.26 13.90
N ALA A 306 18.00 19.42 13.09
CA ALA A 306 19.28 19.96 13.53
C ALA A 306 20.07 20.51 12.34
N ARG A 307 21.18 21.19 12.62
CA ARG A 307 22.23 21.38 11.62
C ARG A 307 22.89 20.05 11.30
N LEU A 308 23.46 19.93 10.09
CA LEU A 308 24.13 18.73 9.63
C LEU A 308 25.21 18.24 10.62
N ASP A 309 26.03 19.14 11.15
CA ASP A 309 27.09 18.80 12.11
C ASP A 309 26.61 18.42 13.52
N ALA A 310 25.36 18.76 13.86
CA ALA A 310 24.71 18.41 15.12
C ALA A 310 23.69 17.27 14.98
N LEU A 311 23.45 16.78 13.76
CA LEU A 311 22.37 15.82 13.48
C LEU A 311 22.58 14.47 14.17
N VAL A 312 23.81 13.97 14.20
CA VAL A 312 24.15 12.69 14.83
C VAL A 312 23.90 12.70 16.34
N PRO A 313 24.43 13.66 17.14
CA PRO A 313 24.12 13.71 18.56
C PRO A 313 22.64 14.01 18.83
N ALA A 314 21.97 14.84 18.02
CA ALA A 314 20.53 15.08 18.14
C ALA A 314 19.72 13.79 17.93
N ALA A 315 20.04 13.01 16.90
CA ALA A 315 19.39 11.72 16.62
C ALA A 315 19.61 10.70 17.76
N ALA A 316 20.82 10.67 18.34
CA ALA A 316 21.13 9.81 19.48
C ALA A 316 20.35 10.22 20.73
N ALA A 317 20.32 11.52 21.06
CA ALA A 317 19.56 12.05 22.19
C ALA A 317 18.04 11.82 22.05
N ALA A 318 17.51 11.95 20.83
CA ALA A 318 16.12 11.70 20.50
C ALA A 318 15.76 10.20 20.38
N GLY A 319 16.75 9.30 20.41
CA GLY A 319 16.56 7.86 20.25
C GLY A 319 15.95 7.49 18.89
N CYS A 320 16.39 8.14 17.80
CA CYS A 320 15.83 7.91 16.47
C CYS A 320 16.01 6.46 16.01
N THR A 321 14.95 5.86 15.47
CA THR A 321 14.91 4.47 15.00
C THR A 321 14.24 4.36 13.63
N SER A 322 14.55 3.28 12.91
CA SER A 322 13.86 2.94 11.67
C SER A 322 12.41 2.47 11.94
N PRO A 323 11.46 2.70 11.01
CA PRO A 323 11.63 3.39 9.73
C PRO A 323 11.64 4.91 9.87
N ALA A 324 12.56 5.57 9.16
CA ALA A 324 12.68 7.03 9.12
C ALA A 324 13.21 7.52 7.77
N VAL A 325 12.87 8.77 7.45
CA VAL A 325 13.35 9.50 6.28
C VAL A 325 14.24 10.64 6.74
N ILE A 326 15.48 10.69 6.24
CA ILE A 326 16.42 11.77 6.54
C ILE A 326 16.35 12.76 5.37
N VAL A 327 16.22 14.06 5.66
CA VAL A 327 16.20 15.14 4.69
C VAL A 327 17.32 16.11 5.02
N ILE A 328 18.15 16.48 4.05
CA ILE A 328 19.26 17.41 4.21
C ILE A 328 19.14 18.50 3.14
N GLY A 329 19.14 19.75 3.57
CA GLY A 329 19.06 20.92 2.70
C GLY A 329 18.16 22.01 3.25
N GLU A 330 18.26 23.21 2.64
CA GLU A 330 17.59 24.43 3.09
C GLU A 330 16.05 24.33 3.19
N VAL A 331 15.42 23.38 2.48
CA VAL A 331 13.97 23.14 2.58
C VAL A 331 13.52 22.73 3.98
N VAL A 332 14.41 22.20 4.82
CA VAL A 332 14.09 21.84 6.20
C VAL A 332 13.79 23.09 7.04
N ALA A 333 14.46 24.22 6.78
CA ALA A 333 14.21 25.47 7.49
C ALA A 333 12.79 26.00 7.23
N LEU A 334 12.28 25.83 6.00
CA LEU A 334 10.91 26.24 5.64
C LEU A 334 9.84 25.47 6.43
N GLY A 335 10.06 24.16 6.63
CA GLY A 335 9.15 23.34 7.43
C GLY A 335 9.13 23.76 8.90
N HIS A 336 10.29 24.10 9.45
CA HIS A 336 10.40 24.59 10.82
C HIS A 336 9.61 25.89 11.04
N GLU A 337 9.71 26.85 10.12
CA GLU A 337 8.91 28.10 10.19
C GLU A 337 7.41 27.84 10.14
N ALA A 338 6.96 26.97 9.24
CA ALA A 338 5.55 26.66 9.05
C ALA A 338 4.94 25.88 10.25
N VAL A 339 5.73 25.04 10.92
CA VAL A 339 5.34 24.37 12.17
C VAL A 339 5.22 25.39 13.31
N LEU A 340 6.21 26.29 13.46
CA LEU A 340 6.21 27.31 14.50
C LEU A 340 5.09 28.34 14.33
N SER A 341 4.68 28.64 13.10
CA SER A 341 3.59 29.58 12.82
C SER A 341 2.19 28.97 13.01
N GLY A 342 2.08 27.71 13.47
CA GLY A 342 0.80 27.02 13.69
C GLY A 342 0.05 26.65 12.41
N GLY A 343 0.65 26.82 11.24
CA GLY A 343 0.00 26.60 9.93
C GLY A 343 -0.07 25.13 9.49
N LEU A 344 0.49 24.22 10.28
CA LEU A 344 0.76 22.84 9.86
C LEU A 344 -0.17 21.77 10.42
N ALA A 345 -1.09 22.13 11.32
CA ALA A 345 -1.90 21.19 12.09
C ALA A 345 -2.83 20.29 11.24
N ASP A 346 -2.96 20.55 9.93
CA ASP A 346 -3.96 19.91 9.06
C ASP A 346 -3.38 19.12 7.86
N LEU A 347 -2.05 19.10 7.66
CA LEU A 347 -1.45 18.48 6.45
C LEU A 347 -1.31 16.95 6.53
N ALA A 348 -1.27 16.38 7.74
CA ALA A 348 -1.11 14.94 7.94
C ALA A 348 -2.43 14.21 8.25
N GLY A 349 -3.54 14.93 8.46
CA GLY A 349 -4.81 14.33 8.88
C GLY A 349 -4.78 13.62 10.24
N LEU A 350 -3.68 13.77 11.01
CA LEU A 350 -3.50 13.12 12.31
C LEU A 350 -3.94 14.05 13.45
N PRO A 351 -4.87 13.64 14.32
CA PRO A 351 -5.24 14.44 15.49
C PRO A 351 -4.07 14.52 16.48
N GLY A 352 -3.50 15.71 16.68
CA GLY A 352 -2.68 16.03 17.86
C GLY A 352 -1.16 15.87 17.75
N THR A 353 -0.53 16.17 16.62
CA THR A 353 0.94 16.27 16.53
C THR A 353 1.47 17.48 17.32
N THR A 354 1.77 17.27 18.61
CA THR A 354 2.63 18.20 19.37
C THR A 354 4.04 18.17 18.81
N ALA A 355 4.44 19.25 18.14
CA ALA A 355 5.84 19.52 17.84
C ALA A 355 6.59 19.70 19.17
N VAL A 356 7.35 18.70 19.60
CA VAL A 356 8.29 18.89 20.71
C VAL A 356 9.55 19.50 20.12
N ALA A 357 9.57 20.83 20.06
CA ALA A 357 10.79 21.59 19.86
C ALA A 357 11.63 21.50 21.15
N ARG A 358 12.78 20.83 21.09
CA ARG A 358 13.89 20.98 22.03
C ARG A 358 15.21 20.86 21.30
#